data_AF-A0A6P0I4N1-F1
#
_entry.id   AF-A0A6P0I4N1-F1
#
_cell.length_a   1.000
_cell.length_b   1.000
_cell.length_c   1.000
_cell.angle_alpha   90.00
_cell.angle_beta   90.00
_cell.angle_gamma   90.00
#
_symmetry.space_group_name_H-M   'P 1'
#
loop_
_entity.id
_entity.type
_entity.pdbx_description
1 polymer ?
#
loop_
_entity_poly.entity_id
_entity_poly.type
_entity_poly.pdbx_seq_one_letter_code
_entity_poly.pdbx_strand_id
1 'polypeptide(L)'
;MESENDYEQAENKLIADGIDNFLTMQESERYETANYVLEKSDNGEISISARDGDNENKLFTVDEGSTITNQLSAEQTEDFVTFAEKVNEAANKKILEAVDNFLDLQESDYHGTTNYFFERTSDGDISITSKSSGEEVFQGSADGNIVEENLSPEETKKFLEFANTVEQAVEQKEYTASQKER
;
A
#
# COMPACT_ATOMS: atom_id res chain seq x y z
N MET A 1 8.85 9.78 -28.24
CA MET A 1 8.23 10.92 -27.55
C MET A 1 7.00 10.34 -26.91
N GLU A 2 7.02 10.16 -25.59
CA GLU A 2 5.79 9.97 -24.82
C GLU A 2 4.92 11.23 -25.00
N SER A 3 3.62 11.03 -25.16
CA SER A 3 2.68 12.12 -25.32
C SER A 3 2.33 12.73 -23.95
N GLU A 4 1.97 14.01 -23.90
CA GLU A 4 1.53 14.66 -22.64
C GLU A 4 0.37 13.91 -21.96
N ASN A 5 -0.43 13.18 -22.75
CA ASN A 5 -1.50 12.31 -22.27
C ASN A 5 -0.99 11.05 -21.54
N ASP A 6 0.16 10.49 -21.94
CA ASP A 6 0.75 9.32 -21.27
C ASP A 6 1.28 9.69 -19.88
N TYR A 7 1.84 10.89 -19.75
CA TYR A 7 2.35 11.42 -18.48
C TYR A 7 1.20 11.72 -17.50
N GLU A 8 0.16 12.41 -17.96
CA GLU A 8 -1.02 12.71 -17.15
C GLU A 8 -1.74 11.44 -16.68
N GLN A 9 -1.82 10.39 -17.52
CA GLN A 9 -2.38 9.11 -17.11
C GLN A 9 -1.53 8.40 -16.05
N ALA A 10 -0.21 8.49 -16.13
CA ALA A 10 0.69 7.90 -15.14
C ALA A 10 0.54 8.57 -13.75
N GLU A 11 0.48 9.90 -13.70
CA GLU A 11 0.28 10.64 -12.44
C GLU A 11 -1.08 10.33 -11.80
N ASN A 12 -2.14 10.32 -12.59
CA ASN A 12 -3.47 10.01 -12.10
C ASN A 12 -3.58 8.56 -11.59
N LYS A 13 -2.92 7.62 -12.27
CA LYS A 13 -2.84 6.24 -11.79
C LYS A 13 -2.09 6.17 -10.45
N LEU A 14 -0.94 6.84 -10.34
CA LEU A 14 -0.17 6.92 -9.09
C LEU A 14 -1.02 7.49 -7.94
N ILE A 15 -1.80 8.54 -8.20
CA ILE A 15 -2.73 9.12 -7.21
C ILE A 15 -3.77 8.09 -6.76
N ALA A 16 -4.43 7.41 -7.71
CA ALA A 16 -5.44 6.40 -7.39
C ALA A 16 -4.85 5.25 -6.56
N ASP A 17 -3.69 4.74 -6.97
CA ASP A 17 -2.97 3.68 -6.28
C ASP A 17 -2.55 4.11 -4.86
N GLY A 18 -2.02 5.32 -4.71
CA GLY A 18 -1.67 5.88 -3.41
C GLY A 18 -2.87 6.04 -2.48
N ILE A 19 -4.04 6.40 -3.00
CA ILE A 19 -5.27 6.50 -2.21
C ILE A 19 -5.80 5.10 -1.84
N ASP A 20 -5.77 4.12 -2.75
CA ASP A 20 -6.16 2.74 -2.43
C ASP A 20 -5.28 2.16 -1.32
N ASN A 21 -3.96 2.38 -1.41
CA ASN A 21 -3.01 2.00 -0.37
C ASN A 21 -3.29 2.71 0.96
N PHE A 22 -3.55 4.02 0.93
CA PHE A 22 -3.91 4.78 2.13
C PHE A 22 -5.16 4.21 2.80
N LEU A 23 -6.23 4.00 2.04
CA LEU A 23 -7.50 3.46 2.53
C LEU A 23 -7.34 2.04 3.09
N THR A 24 -6.54 1.20 2.42
CA THR A 24 -6.18 -0.15 2.89
C THR A 24 -5.42 -0.09 4.22
N MET A 25 -4.46 0.83 4.37
CA MET A 25 -3.74 1.05 5.62
C MET A 25 -4.63 1.56 6.75
N GLN A 26 -5.66 2.35 6.42
CA GLN A 26 -6.67 2.83 7.39
C GLN A 26 -7.76 1.79 7.68
N GLU A 27 -7.72 0.62 7.03
CA GLU A 27 -8.76 -0.40 7.09
C GLU A 27 -10.17 0.18 6.85
N SER A 28 -10.27 1.14 5.93
CA SER A 28 -11.49 1.87 5.65
C SER A 28 -11.71 2.04 4.15
N GLU A 29 -12.97 1.93 3.72
CA GLU A 29 -13.38 2.23 2.35
C GLU A 29 -13.61 3.73 2.12
N ARG A 30 -13.71 4.51 3.20
CA ARG A 30 -13.98 5.95 3.15
C ARG A 30 -13.19 6.70 4.21
N TYR A 31 -12.56 7.79 3.80
CA TYR A 31 -11.80 8.66 4.69
C TYR A 31 -12.15 10.12 4.44
N GLU A 32 -12.52 10.82 5.52
CA GLU A 32 -12.94 12.21 5.46
C GLU A 32 -11.95 13.12 6.18
N THR A 33 -11.56 14.20 5.51
CA THR A 33 -10.80 15.32 6.06
C THR A 33 -11.65 16.59 6.03
N ALA A 34 -11.09 17.70 6.52
CA ALA A 34 -11.74 19.00 6.41
C ALA A 34 -11.99 19.44 4.96
N ASN A 35 -11.13 19.03 4.02
CA ASN A 35 -11.14 19.54 2.64
C ASN A 35 -11.49 18.47 1.59
N TYR A 36 -11.29 17.20 1.91
CA TYR A 36 -11.41 16.10 0.95
C TYR A 36 -12.11 14.90 1.57
N VAL A 37 -12.84 14.18 0.72
CA VAL A 37 -13.34 12.83 0.96
C VAL A 37 -12.65 11.91 -0.03
N LEU A 38 -12.04 10.85 0.48
CA LEU A 38 -11.40 9.79 -0.29
C LEU A 38 -12.24 8.53 -0.12
N GLU A 39 -12.62 7.90 -1.22
CA GLU A 39 -13.51 6.74 -1.20
C GLU A 39 -13.06 5.68 -2.19
N LYS A 40 -13.24 4.44 -1.78
CA LYS A 40 -13.18 3.26 -2.61
C LYS A 40 -14.56 2.62 -2.65
N SER A 41 -15.07 2.41 -3.85
CA SER A 41 -16.34 1.74 -4.04
C SER A 41 -16.20 0.21 -4.02
N ASP A 42 -17.34 -0.48 -3.95
CA ASP A 42 -17.42 -1.94 -4.06
C ASP A 42 -16.83 -2.50 -5.38
N ASN A 43 -16.81 -1.70 -6.45
CA ASN A 43 -16.24 -2.07 -7.75
C ASN A 43 -14.76 -1.66 -7.90
N GLY A 44 -14.09 -1.26 -6.80
CA GLY A 44 -12.68 -0.88 -6.81
C GLY A 44 -12.39 0.49 -7.41
N GLU A 45 -13.43 1.30 -7.69
CA GLU A 45 -13.25 2.67 -8.17
C GLU A 45 -12.78 3.55 -7.02
N ILE A 46 -11.71 4.30 -7.26
CA ILE A 46 -11.20 5.30 -6.32
C ILE A 46 -11.75 6.66 -6.71
N SER A 47 -12.35 7.36 -5.75
CA SER A 47 -12.88 8.71 -5.93
C SER A 47 -12.35 9.70 -4.91
N ILE A 48 -12.11 10.91 -5.39
CA ILE A 48 -11.74 12.07 -4.57
C ILE A 48 -12.82 13.13 -4.76
N SER A 49 -13.38 13.59 -3.65
CA SER A 49 -14.31 14.71 -3.64
C SER A 49 -13.77 15.84 -2.79
N ALA A 50 -13.83 17.08 -3.28
CA ALA A 50 -13.60 18.26 -2.46
C ALA A 50 -14.84 18.55 -1.62
N ARG A 51 -14.63 18.93 -0.36
CA ARG A 51 -15.69 19.43 0.52
C ARG A 51 -15.89 20.92 0.30
N ASP A 52 -17.14 21.30 0.07
CA ASP A 52 -17.63 22.67 0.17
C ASP A 52 -18.78 22.70 1.17
N GLY A 53 -18.44 22.80 2.46
CA GLY A 53 -19.37 22.68 3.58
C GLY A 53 -19.93 21.26 3.73
N ASP A 54 -21.24 21.12 3.53
CA ASP A 54 -21.96 19.83 3.53
C ASP A 54 -22.03 19.18 2.14
N ASN A 55 -21.53 19.85 1.10
CA ASN A 55 -21.53 19.33 -0.26
C ASN A 55 -20.19 18.66 -0.59
N GLU A 56 -20.25 17.53 -1.29
CA GLU A 56 -19.12 16.84 -1.88
C GLU A 56 -19.12 17.06 -3.39
N ASN A 57 -18.07 17.69 -3.90
CA ASN A 57 -17.87 17.91 -5.32
C ASN A 57 -16.82 16.92 -5.84
N LYS A 58 -17.25 15.93 -6.61
CA LYS A 58 -16.37 14.89 -7.18
C LYS A 58 -15.32 15.54 -8.08
N LEU A 59 -14.07 15.49 -7.66
CA LEU A 59 -12.92 16.03 -8.40
C LEU A 59 -12.35 14.99 -9.35
N PHE A 60 -12.28 13.74 -8.89
CA PHE A 60 -11.52 12.69 -9.56
C PHE A 60 -12.18 11.34 -9.37
N THR A 61 -12.02 10.49 -10.37
CA THR A 61 -12.50 9.10 -10.37
C THR A 61 -11.60 8.27 -11.24
N VAL A 62 -11.10 7.17 -10.71
CA VAL A 62 -10.40 6.14 -11.47
C VAL A 62 -11.07 4.82 -11.22
N ASP A 63 -11.70 4.31 -12.27
CA ASP A 63 -12.15 2.92 -12.35
C ASP A 63 -10.92 2.01 -12.50
N GLU A 64 -11.04 0.70 -12.20
CA GLU A 64 -9.99 -0.30 -12.49
C GLU A 64 -9.50 -0.27 -13.96
N GLY A 65 -10.30 0.28 -14.89
CA GLY A 65 -9.96 0.49 -16.30
C GLY A 65 -9.29 1.83 -16.65
N SER A 66 -8.87 2.63 -15.67
CA SER A 66 -8.08 3.87 -15.84
C SER A 66 -8.76 5.01 -16.63
N THR A 67 -10.09 5.03 -16.73
CA THR A 67 -10.81 6.10 -17.43
C THR A 67 -11.16 7.24 -16.47
N ILE A 68 -10.58 8.42 -16.70
CA ILE A 68 -10.74 9.59 -15.84
C ILE A 68 -11.91 10.43 -16.34
N THR A 69 -12.84 10.77 -15.45
CA THR A 69 -14.04 11.55 -15.81
C THR A 69 -13.90 13.05 -15.59
N ASN A 70 -12.96 13.52 -14.76
CA ASN A 70 -12.69 14.94 -14.51
C ASN A 70 -11.18 15.19 -14.26
N GLN A 71 -10.66 16.30 -14.78
CA GLN A 71 -9.27 16.74 -14.60
C GLN A 71 -9.11 17.52 -13.29
N LEU A 72 -8.12 17.13 -12.47
CA LEU A 72 -7.60 17.93 -11.38
C LEU A 72 -6.91 19.18 -11.94
N SER A 73 -6.83 20.26 -11.15
CA SER A 73 -5.92 21.35 -11.49
C SER A 73 -4.47 20.89 -11.32
N ALA A 74 -3.52 21.51 -12.02
CA ALA A 74 -2.10 21.16 -11.91
C ALA A 74 -1.57 21.21 -10.46
N GLU A 75 -2.02 22.19 -9.67
CA GLU A 75 -1.68 22.32 -8.25
C GLU A 75 -2.23 21.15 -7.43
N GLN A 76 -3.47 20.73 -7.68
CA GLN A 76 -4.08 19.59 -7.01
C GLN A 76 -3.40 18.27 -7.40
N THR A 77 -3.06 18.09 -8.68
CA THR A 77 -2.32 16.92 -9.14
C THR A 77 -0.98 16.80 -8.41
N GLU A 78 -0.21 17.89 -8.32
CA GLU A 78 1.08 17.89 -7.63
C GLU A 78 0.94 17.54 -6.13
N ASP A 79 -0.06 18.10 -5.45
CA ASP A 79 -0.35 17.81 -4.05
C ASP A 79 -0.70 16.32 -3.84
N PHE A 80 -1.55 15.76 -4.71
CA PHE A 80 -1.98 14.36 -4.60
C PHE A 80 -0.88 13.38 -5.02
N VAL A 81 -0.03 13.72 -5.99
CA VAL A 81 1.16 12.92 -6.33
C VAL A 81 2.09 12.86 -5.13
N THR A 82 2.40 14.01 -4.52
CA THR A 82 3.26 14.07 -3.32
C THR A 82 2.67 13.28 -2.16
N PHE A 83 1.35 13.31 -1.98
CA PHE A 83 0.65 12.51 -0.99
C PHE A 83 0.78 11.01 -1.28
N ALA A 84 0.50 10.60 -2.52
CA ALA A 84 0.56 9.20 -2.95
C ALA A 84 1.96 8.60 -2.75
N GLU A 85 3.02 9.34 -3.11
CA GLU A 85 4.41 8.90 -2.91
C GLU A 85 4.71 8.63 -1.42
N LYS A 86 4.32 9.56 -0.54
CA LYS A 86 4.53 9.40 0.91
C LYS A 86 3.74 8.24 1.50
N VAL A 87 2.51 8.04 1.03
CA VAL A 87 1.70 6.90 1.46
C VAL A 87 2.34 5.60 0.99
N ASN A 88 2.78 5.52 -0.26
CA ASN A 88 3.42 4.32 -0.79
C ASN A 88 4.71 3.99 -0.01
N GLU A 89 5.55 5.00 0.29
CA GLU A 89 6.72 4.80 1.14
C GLU A 89 6.34 4.25 2.53
N ALA A 90 5.29 4.79 3.15
CA ALA A 90 4.80 4.31 4.45
C ALA A 90 4.21 2.88 4.36
N ALA A 91 3.50 2.58 3.28
CA ALA A 91 2.95 1.25 3.00
C ALA A 91 4.07 0.21 2.92
N ASN A 92 5.13 0.51 2.18
CA ASN A 92 6.27 -0.35 2.02
C ASN A 92 7.02 -0.61 3.34
N LYS A 93 7.16 0.40 4.19
CA LYS A 93 7.68 0.20 5.56
C LYS A 93 6.79 -0.73 6.37
N LYS A 94 5.47 -0.56 6.30
CA LYS A 94 4.52 -1.46 6.98
C LYS A 94 4.64 -2.90 6.47
N ILE A 95 4.80 -3.09 5.16
CA ILE A 95 5.03 -4.41 4.55
C ILE A 95 6.32 -5.03 5.09
N LEU A 96 7.41 -4.26 5.14
CA LEU A 96 8.70 -4.72 5.67
C LEU A 96 8.58 -5.21 7.11
N GLU A 97 8.00 -4.40 7.99
CA GLU A 97 7.78 -4.74 9.40
C GLU A 97 6.91 -6.00 9.56
N ALA A 98 5.87 -6.13 8.74
CA ALA A 98 5.01 -7.30 8.80
C ALA A 98 5.70 -8.58 8.31
N VAL A 99 6.52 -8.51 7.26
CA VAL A 99 7.29 -9.68 6.82
C VAL A 99 8.30 -10.08 7.89
N ASP A 100 8.95 -9.13 8.55
CA ASP A 100 9.87 -9.41 9.65
C ASP A 100 9.18 -10.16 10.80
N ASN A 101 8.05 -9.60 11.26
CA ASN A 101 7.22 -10.19 12.30
C ASN A 101 6.70 -11.58 11.91
N PHE A 102 6.32 -11.75 10.64
CA PHE A 102 5.86 -13.04 10.14
C PHE A 102 6.97 -14.08 10.17
N LEU A 103 8.19 -13.74 9.75
CA LEU A 103 9.34 -14.64 9.83
C LEU A 103 9.68 -15.02 11.28
N ASP A 104 9.54 -14.08 12.23
CA ASP A 104 9.65 -14.37 13.65
C ASP A 104 8.57 -15.32 14.17
N LEU A 105 7.33 -15.19 13.69
CA LEU A 105 6.25 -16.12 14.02
C LEU A 105 6.51 -17.53 13.48
N GLN A 106 7.16 -17.65 12.31
CA GLN A 106 7.53 -18.93 11.69
C GLN A 106 8.84 -19.51 12.24
N GLU A 107 9.63 -18.74 12.98
CA GLU A 107 10.98 -19.08 13.47
C GLU A 107 11.93 -19.54 12.33
N SER A 108 11.63 -19.23 11.08
CA SER A 108 12.36 -19.70 9.89
C SER A 108 11.96 -18.94 8.62
N ASP A 109 12.80 -19.02 7.59
CA ASP A 109 12.48 -18.54 6.24
C ASP A 109 11.20 -19.21 5.71
N TYR A 110 10.33 -18.42 5.08
CA TYR A 110 9.05 -18.91 4.62
C TYR A 110 9.05 -19.22 3.12
N HIS A 111 9.04 -20.52 2.81
CA HIS A 111 8.93 -21.04 1.45
C HIS A 111 7.57 -21.69 1.14
N GLY A 112 6.53 -21.40 1.93
CA GLY A 112 5.22 -22.09 1.91
C GLY A 112 4.37 -21.91 0.64
N THR A 113 3.04 -21.93 0.73
CA THR A 113 2.15 -22.01 -0.46
C THR A 113 1.89 -20.66 -1.16
N THR A 114 2.49 -19.57 -0.68
CA THR A 114 2.42 -18.25 -1.32
C THR A 114 3.16 -18.26 -2.67
N ASN A 115 2.81 -17.30 -3.52
CA ASN A 115 3.53 -17.01 -4.78
C ASN A 115 4.85 -16.27 -4.56
N TYR A 116 5.26 -16.07 -3.31
CA TYR A 116 6.46 -15.33 -2.91
C TYR A 116 7.29 -16.13 -1.92
N PHE A 117 8.60 -15.92 -1.95
CA PHE A 117 9.54 -16.32 -0.91
C PHE A 117 9.81 -15.13 -0.01
N PHE A 118 9.80 -15.36 1.30
CA PHE A 118 10.24 -14.38 2.30
C PHE A 118 11.46 -14.96 3.01
N GLU A 119 12.55 -14.21 3.03
CA GLU A 119 13.78 -14.65 3.70
C GLU A 119 14.46 -13.49 4.42
N ARG A 120 15.17 -13.82 5.51
CA ARG A 120 16.21 -12.94 6.05
C ARG A 120 17.54 -13.32 5.41
N THR A 121 18.11 -12.39 4.67
CA THR A 121 19.46 -12.53 4.11
C THR A 121 20.49 -12.70 5.23
N SER A 122 21.71 -13.12 4.88
CA SER A 122 22.80 -13.27 5.85
C SER A 122 23.15 -11.98 6.60
N ASP A 123 22.85 -10.83 5.99
CA ASP A 123 23.12 -9.51 6.57
C ASP A 123 21.96 -8.99 7.43
N GLY A 124 20.88 -9.77 7.55
CA GLY A 124 19.69 -9.42 8.33
C GLY A 124 18.62 -8.66 7.55
N ASP A 125 18.87 -8.33 6.28
CA ASP A 125 17.89 -7.69 5.40
C ASP A 125 16.77 -8.66 5.05
N ILE A 126 15.59 -8.12 4.75
CA ILE A 126 14.42 -8.89 4.35
C ILE A 126 14.25 -8.78 2.85
N SER A 127 14.10 -9.93 2.19
CA SER A 127 13.82 -10.03 0.76
C SER A 127 12.46 -10.66 0.51
N ILE A 128 11.73 -10.11 -0.45
CA ILE A 128 10.54 -10.69 -1.06
C ILE A 128 10.85 -11.03 -2.51
N THR A 129 10.87 -12.32 -2.84
CA THR A 129 11.15 -12.80 -4.21
C THR A 129 9.92 -13.48 -4.80
N SER A 130 9.55 -13.12 -6.02
CA SER A 130 8.47 -13.78 -6.76
C SER A 130 8.87 -15.19 -7.17
N LYS A 131 8.07 -16.20 -6.83
CA LYS A 131 8.35 -17.60 -7.24
C LYS A 131 8.21 -17.81 -8.74
N SER A 132 7.41 -16.98 -9.39
CA SER A 132 7.08 -17.12 -10.81
C SER A 132 8.16 -16.58 -11.72
N SER A 133 8.76 -15.43 -11.37
CA SER A 133 9.85 -14.81 -12.13
C SER A 133 11.24 -15.11 -11.55
N GLY A 134 11.32 -15.41 -10.25
CA GLY A 134 12.59 -15.48 -9.52
C GLY A 134 13.22 -14.11 -9.26
N GLU A 135 12.50 -13.03 -9.54
CA GLU A 135 12.96 -11.66 -9.33
C GLU A 135 12.64 -11.22 -7.91
N GLU A 136 13.60 -10.51 -7.30
CA GLU A 136 13.38 -9.77 -6.08
C GLU A 136 12.48 -8.57 -6.40
N VAL A 137 11.34 -8.50 -5.73
CA VAL A 137 10.33 -7.45 -5.96
C VAL A 137 10.31 -6.42 -4.85
N PHE A 138 10.92 -6.74 -3.70
CA PHE A 138 11.03 -5.85 -2.56
C PHE A 138 12.20 -6.28 -1.68
N GLN A 139 13.03 -5.30 -1.28
CA GLN A 139 14.09 -5.50 -0.31
C GLN A 139 14.08 -4.36 0.71
N GLY A 140 14.08 -4.71 1.99
CA GLY A 140 14.29 -3.76 3.08
C GLY A 140 15.44 -4.17 3.98
N SER A 141 16.18 -3.19 4.46
CA SER A 141 17.33 -3.41 5.31
C SER A 141 16.93 -3.80 6.72
N ALA A 142 17.86 -4.42 7.46
CA ALA A 142 17.68 -4.72 8.88
C ALA A 142 17.33 -3.49 9.75
N ASP A 143 17.73 -2.30 9.31
CA ASP A 143 17.43 -1.03 9.99
C ASP A 143 16.05 -0.44 9.60
N GLY A 144 15.24 -1.16 8.83
CA GLY A 144 13.89 -0.74 8.42
C GLY A 144 13.85 0.24 7.25
N ASN A 145 14.95 0.36 6.48
CA ASN A 145 14.97 1.21 5.28
C ASN A 145 14.64 0.39 4.03
N ILE A 146 13.91 1.00 3.09
CA ILE A 146 13.66 0.37 1.79
C ILE A 146 14.94 0.47 0.94
N VAL A 147 15.42 -0.66 0.44
CA VAL A 147 16.62 -0.77 -0.41
C VAL A 147 16.21 -0.87 -1.89
N GLU A 148 15.23 -1.72 -2.18
CA GLU A 148 14.68 -1.92 -3.51
C GLU A 148 13.16 -2.08 -3.44
N GLU A 149 12.46 -1.42 -4.35
CA GLU A 149 11.01 -1.48 -4.47
C GLU A 149 10.63 -1.59 -5.94
N ASN A 150 10.17 -2.77 -6.34
CA ASN A 150 9.60 -3.02 -7.66
C ASN A 150 8.19 -3.60 -7.56
N LEU A 151 7.53 -3.43 -6.40
CA LEU A 151 6.16 -3.89 -6.21
C LEU A 151 5.24 -3.10 -7.13
N SER A 152 4.45 -3.82 -7.92
CA SER A 152 3.31 -3.17 -8.57
C SER A 152 2.30 -2.73 -7.50
N PRO A 153 1.52 -1.67 -7.74
CA PRO A 153 0.49 -1.21 -6.81
C PRO A 153 -0.49 -2.32 -6.35
N GLU A 154 -0.86 -3.22 -7.27
CA GLU A 154 -1.71 -4.37 -6.95
C GLU A 154 -1.03 -5.36 -5.98
N GLU A 155 0.29 -5.52 -6.08
CA GLU A 155 1.08 -6.33 -5.15
C GLU A 155 1.25 -5.63 -3.81
N THR A 156 1.58 -4.32 -3.82
CA THR A 156 1.64 -3.51 -2.59
C THR A 156 0.36 -3.66 -1.78
N LYS A 157 -0.80 -3.58 -2.43
CA LYS A 157 -2.10 -3.82 -1.78
C LYS A 157 -2.21 -5.21 -1.15
N LYS A 158 -1.90 -6.28 -1.90
CA LYS A 158 -1.93 -7.66 -1.37
C LYS A 158 -1.01 -7.81 -0.17
N PHE A 159 0.16 -7.18 -0.21
CA PHE A 159 1.11 -7.22 0.90
C PHE A 159 0.66 -6.37 2.10
N LEU A 160 -0.05 -5.27 1.89
CA LEU A 160 -0.67 -4.50 2.97
C LEU A 160 -1.80 -5.30 3.67
N GLU A 161 -2.64 -6.00 2.90
CA GLU A 161 -3.66 -6.89 3.46
C GLU A 161 -3.02 -8.02 4.28
N PHE A 162 -1.93 -8.60 3.77
CA PHE A 162 -1.10 -9.54 4.52
C PHE A 162 -0.54 -8.90 5.79
N ALA A 163 -0.02 -7.67 5.71
CA ALA A 163 0.55 -6.96 6.85
C ALA A 163 -0.44 -6.77 7.98
N ASN A 164 -1.66 -6.33 7.67
CA ASN A 164 -2.74 -6.19 8.65
C ASN A 164 -3.09 -7.55 9.30
N THR A 165 -3.07 -8.64 8.52
CA THR A 165 -3.33 -9.99 9.04
C THR A 165 -2.24 -10.45 10.01
N VAL A 166 -0.97 -10.16 9.72
CA VAL A 166 0.16 -10.48 10.60
C VAL A 166 0.10 -9.68 11.88
N GLU A 167 -0.17 -8.36 11.80
CA GLU A 167 -0.33 -7.46 12.94
C GLU A 167 -1.35 -8.01 13.96
N GLN A 168 -2.54 -8.39 13.48
CA GLN A 168 -3.58 -9.01 14.33
C GLN A 168 -3.13 -10.32 14.98
N ALA A 169 -2.34 -11.13 14.27
CA ALA A 169 -1.82 -12.40 14.80
C ALA A 169 -0.77 -12.19 15.90
N VAL A 170 0.10 -11.17 15.75
CA VAL A 170 1.08 -10.78 16.78
C VAL A 170 0.38 -10.30 18.04
N GLU A 171 -0.56 -9.36 17.92
CA GLU A 171 -1.33 -8.83 19.05
C GLU A 171 -2.03 -9.94 19.85
N GLN A 172 -2.61 -10.93 19.16
CA GLN A 172 -3.28 -12.06 19.81
C GLN A 172 -2.29 -12.96 20.57
N LYS A 173 -1.09 -13.19 20.02
CA LYS A 173 -0.03 -13.97 20.67
C LYS A 173 0.45 -13.29 21.95
N GLU A 174 0.70 -11.98 21.89
CA GLU A 174 1.13 -11.17 23.05
C GLU A 174 0.06 -11.13 24.15
N TYR A 175 -1.20 -10.93 23.77
CA TYR A 175 -2.33 -11.00 24.70
C TYR A 175 -2.39 -12.34 25.42
N THR A 176 -2.22 -13.45 24.68
CA THR A 176 -2.27 -14.81 25.26
C THR A 176 -1.07 -15.09 26.16
N ALA A 177 0.13 -14.61 25.80
CA ALA A 177 1.32 -14.74 26.64
C ALA A 177 1.16 -14.00 27.97
N SER A 178 0.69 -12.75 27.94
CA SER A 178 0.48 -11.92 29.13
C SER A 178 -0.60 -12.46 30.08
N GLN A 179 -1.57 -13.25 29.60
CA GLN A 179 -2.54 -13.95 30.45
C GLN A 179 -1.95 -15.14 31.22
N LYS A 180 -0.93 -15.82 30.68
CA LYS A 180 -0.27 -16.96 31.36
C LYS A 180 0.71 -16.53 32.45
N GLU A 181 1.19 -15.29 32.39
CA GLU A 181 2.10 -14.71 33.38
C GLU A 181 1.36 -14.09 34.58
N ARG A 182 0.04 -13.92 34.49
CA ARG A 182 -0.84 -13.47 35.58
C ARG A 182 -1.46 -14.66 36.31
#